data_AF-A0A1V6DF68-F1
#
_entry.id   AF-A0A1V6DF68-F1
#
_cell.length_a   1.000
_cell.length_b   1.000
_cell.length_c   1.000
_cell.angle_alpha   90.00
_cell.angle_beta   90.00
_cell.angle_gamma   90.00
#
_symmetry.space_group_name_H-M   'P 1'
#
loop_
_entity.id
_entity.type
_entity.pdbx_description
1 polymer ?
#
loop_
_entity_poly.entity_id
_entity_poly.type
_entity_poly.pdbx_seq_one_letter_code
_entity_poly.pdbx_strand_id
1 'polypeptide(L)' 'MIAMLFYNPMELHSGWMLWLLLPLLVGVAVVYKTVRAQEIRRLPLETLVLVGYMLGGLTALGAALWLVQQYWP' A
#
# COMPACT_ATOMS: atom_id res chain seq x y z
N MET A 1 -18.89 -15.78 -18.37
CA MET A 1 -18.71 -14.31 -18.35
C MET A 1 -17.53 -13.88 -17.48
N ILE A 2 -17.33 -14.46 -16.28
CA ILE A 2 -16.15 -14.18 -15.42
C ILE A 2 -14.81 -14.57 -16.08
N ALA A 3 -14.81 -15.60 -16.94
CA ALA A 3 -13.60 -16.08 -17.63
C ALA A 3 -12.91 -15.02 -18.51
N MET A 4 -13.65 -14.05 -19.09
CA MET A 4 -13.05 -12.99 -19.93
C MET A 4 -12.23 -11.97 -19.11
N LEU A 5 -12.54 -11.82 -17.81
CA LEU A 5 -11.82 -10.92 -16.91
C LEU A 5 -10.37 -11.37 -16.66
N PHE A 6 -10.12 -12.68 -16.75
CA PHE A 6 -8.77 -13.24 -16.63
C PHE A 6 -8.02 -13.28 -17.97
N TYR A 7 -8.74 -13.17 -19.09
CA TYR A 7 -8.16 -13.14 -20.43
C TYR A 7 -7.70 -11.73 -20.84
N ASN A 8 -8.43 -10.69 -20.42
CA ASN A 8 -8.05 -9.30 -20.61
C ASN A 8 -7.72 -8.68 -19.25
N PRO A 9 -6.42 -8.55 -18.89
CA PRO A 9 -6.04 -7.94 -17.63
C PRO A 9 -6.58 -6.52 -17.57
N MET A 10 -7.12 -6.14 -16.41
CA MET A 10 -7.60 -4.77 -16.20
C MET A 10 -6.39 -3.85 -16.07
N GLU A 11 -6.16 -3.03 -17.10
CA GLU A 11 -5.07 -2.06 -17.10
C GLU A 11 -5.37 -0.92 -16.12
N LEU A 12 -4.70 -0.95 -14.97
CA LEU A 12 -4.74 0.13 -14.00
C LEU A 12 -3.82 1.26 -14.45
N HIS A 13 -4.41 2.39 -14.83
CA HIS A 13 -3.66 3.61 -15.04
C HIS A 13 -2.89 4.00 -13.77
N SER A 14 -1.63 4.42 -13.91
CA SER A 14 -0.74 4.72 -12.78
C SER A 14 -1.32 5.77 -11.81
N GLY A 15 -2.11 6.72 -12.32
CA GLY A 15 -2.78 7.73 -11.49
C GLY A 15 -3.92 7.18 -10.61
N TRP A 16 -4.55 6.08 -11.02
CA TRP A 16 -5.65 5.44 -10.28
C TRP A 16 -5.13 4.50 -9.19
N MET A 17 -3.89 4.03 -9.33
CA MET A 17 -3.25 3.12 -8.39
C MET A 17 -3.12 3.74 -6.99
N LEU A 18 -2.75 5.02 -6.88
CA LEU A 18 -2.64 5.72 -5.60
C LEU A 18 -4.00 5.86 -4.90
N TRP A 19 -5.07 6.09 -5.67
CA TRP A 19 -6.43 6.18 -5.14
C TRP A 19 -6.95 4.87 -4.58
N LEU A 20 -6.47 3.72 -5.06
CA LEU A 20 -6.80 2.41 -4.52
C LEU A 20 -5.88 2.03 -3.34
N LEU A 21 -4.61 2.42 -3.43
CA LEU A 21 -3.59 2.06 -2.45
C LEU A 21 -3.73 2.81 -1.13
N LEU A 22 -4.02 4.12 -1.16
CA LEU A 22 -4.17 4.93 0.05
C LEU A 22 -5.30 4.44 0.99
N PRO A 23 -6.55 4.24 0.55
CA PRO A 23 -7.61 3.75 1.44
C PRO A 23 -7.34 2.34 1.94
N LEU A 24 -6.69 1.48 1.12
CA LEU A 24 -6.28 0.15 1.54
C LEU A 24 -5.27 0.22 2.70
N LEU A 25 -4.21 1.03 2.55
CA LEU A 25 -3.20 1.22 3.60
C LEU A 25 -3.79 1.79 4.88
N VAL A 26 -4.71 2.75 4.76
CA VAL A 26 -5.44 3.29 5.92
C VAL A 26 -6.25 2.19 6.61
N GLY A 27 -7.01 1.39 5.86
CA GLY A 27 -7.78 0.28 6.41
C GLY A 27 -6.92 -0.73 7.16
N VAL A 28 -5.80 -1.15 6.55
CA VAL A 28 -4.84 -2.06 7.18
C VAL A 28 -4.22 -1.44 8.44
N ALA A 29 -3.81 -0.17 8.38
CA ALA A 29 -3.21 0.52 9.51
C ALA A 29 -4.19 0.64 10.68
N VAL A 30 -5.45 1.00 10.41
CA VAL A 30 -6.51 1.08 11.42
C VAL A 30 -6.73 -0.28 12.06
N VAL A 31 -6.99 -1.33 11.27
CA VAL A 31 -7.25 -2.69 11.81
C VAL A 31 -6.06 -3.23 12.60
N TYR A 32 -4.85 -3.06 12.08
CA TYR A 32 -3.64 -3.51 12.77
C TYR A 32 -3.47 -2.79 14.11
N LYS A 33 -3.66 -1.47 14.13
CA LYS A 33 -3.40 -0.68 15.31
C LYS A 33 -4.53 -0.76 16.32
N THR A 34 -5.78 -0.93 15.91
CA THR A 34 -6.91 -1.15 16.85
C THR A 34 -6.74 -2.43 17.64
N VAL A 35 -6.23 -3.51 17.04
CA VAL A 35 -5.96 -4.78 17.75
C VAL A 35 -4.80 -4.66 18.73
N ARG A 36 -3.83 -3.77 18.45
CA ARG A 36 -2.57 -3.66 19.20
C ARG A 36 -2.44 -2.43 20.10
N ALA A 37 -3.44 -1.53 20.10
CA ALA A 37 -3.37 -0.26 20.82
C ALA A 37 -3.59 -0.46 22.33
N GLN A 38 -2.70 0.12 23.12
CA GLN A 38 -2.84 0.21 24.58
C GLN A 38 -3.59 1.48 25.00
N GLU A 39 -3.52 2.56 24.19
CA GLU A 39 -4.18 3.85 24.42
C GLU A 39 -4.97 4.31 23.19
N ILE A 40 -6.29 4.46 23.34
CA ILE A 40 -7.20 4.87 22.25
C ILE A 40 -6.94 6.31 21.76
N ARG A 41 -6.46 7.19 22.64
CA ARG A 41 -6.18 8.59 22.29
C ARG A 41 -5.02 8.75 21.29
N ARG A 42 -4.05 7.83 21.28
CA ARG A 42 -2.90 7.88 20.37
C ARG A 42 -3.17 7.18 19.03
N LEU A 43 -4.24 6.40 18.96
CA LEU A 43 -4.63 5.57 17.83
C LEU A 43 -4.67 6.30 16.48
N PRO A 44 -5.27 7.50 16.31
CA PRO A 44 -5.28 8.17 15.01
C PRO A 44 -3.89 8.62 14.55
N LEU A 45 -3.05 9.08 15.49
CA LEU A 45 -1.71 9.57 15.20
C LEU A 45 -0.76 8.41 14.88
N GLU A 46 -0.83 7.32 15.65
CA GLU A 46 -0.07 6.11 15.36
C GLU A 46 -0.50 5.43 14.05
N THR A 47 -1.79 5.50 13.70
CA THR A 47 -2.31 5.00 12.43
C THR A 47 -1.69 5.79 11.26
N LEU A 48 -1.68 7.13 11.34
CA LEU A 48 -1.05 7.97 10.32
C LEU A 48 0.45 7.68 10.18
N VAL A 49 1.16 7.53 11.30
CA VAL A 49 2.59 7.14 11.30
C VAL A 49 2.78 5.79 10.61
N LEU A 50 1.92 4.81 10.89
CA LEU A 50 2.00 3.48 10.29
C LEU A 50 1.72 3.51 8.77
N VAL A 51 0.73 4.30 8.32
CA VAL A 51 0.47 4.53 6.89
C VAL A 51 1.71 5.13 6.21
N GLY A 52 2.30 6.16 6.82
CA GLY A 52 3.52 6.78 6.31
C GLY A 52 4.70 5.80 6.25
N TYR A 53 4.86 4.96 7.27
CA TYR A 53 5.89 3.92 7.31
C TYR A 53 5.71 2.89 6.19
N MET A 54 4.47 2.43 5.96
CA MET A 54 4.16 1.48 4.86
C MET A 54 4.39 2.12 3.49
N LEU A 55 3.97 3.37 3.29
CA LEU A 55 4.24 4.10 2.05
C LEU A 55 5.74 4.22 1.81
N GLY A 56 6.51 4.64 2.82
CA GLY A 56 7.96 4.74 2.73
C GLY A 56 8.61 3.40 2.40
N GLY A 57 8.19 2.31 3.04
CA GLY A 57 8.68 0.96 2.75
C GLY A 57 8.37 0.52 1.32
N LEU A 58 7.13 0.74 0.85
CA LEU A 58 6.72 0.41 -0.52
C LEU A 58 7.49 1.22 -1.56
N THR A 59 7.69 2.52 -1.34
CA THR A 59 8.49 3.37 -2.24
C THR A 59 9.95 2.94 -2.25
N ALA A 60 10.52 2.64 -1.08
CA ALA A 60 11.91 2.18 -0.98
C ALA A 60 12.12 0.83 -1.69
N LEU A 61 11.20 -0.11 -1.51
CA LEU A 61 11.22 -1.40 -2.21
C LEU A 61 11.04 -1.22 -3.72
N GLY A 62 10.11 -0.37 -4.15
CA GLY A 62 9.91 -0.05 -5.56
C GLY A 62 11.16 0.55 -6.20
N ALA A 63 11.82 1.50 -5.52
CA ALA A 63 13.08 2.08 -5.97
C ALA A 63 14.21 1.04 -6.02
N ALA A 64 14.31 0.18 -5.01
CA ALA A 64 15.31 -0.90 -4.99
C ALA A 64 15.10 -1.90 -6.14
N LEU A 65 13.85 -2.32 -6.38
CA LEU A 65 13.51 -3.20 -7.49
C LEU A 65 13.78 -2.54 -8.84
N TRP A 66 13.49 -1.24 -8.97
CA TRP A 66 13.80 -0.49 -10.18
C TRP A 66 15.31 -0.41 -10.42
N LEU A 67 16.12 -0.19 -9.38
CA LEU A 67 17.58 -0.23 -9.48
C LEU A 67 18.06 -1.62 -9.91
N VAL A 68 17.53 -2.69 -9.33
CA VAL A 68 17.87 -4.06 -9.75
C VAL A 68 17.47 -4.28 -11.20
N GLN A 69 16.25 -3.93 -11.60
CA GLN A 69 15.79 -4.09 -12.98
C GLN A 69 16.67 -3.33 -13.99
N GLN A 70 17.13 -2.12 -13.65
CA GLN A 70 17.85 -1.25 -14.56
C GLN A 70 19.34 -1.56 -14.64
N TYR A 71 19.95 -2.01 -13.54
CA TYR A 71 21.42 -2.14 -13.42
C TYR A 71 21.90 -3.59 -13.26
N TRP A 72 20.99 -4.54 -13.05
CA TRP A 72 21.34 -5.96 -13.03
C TRP A 72 21.32 -6.52 -14.47
N PRO A 73 22.36 -7.24 -14.91
CA PRO A 73 22.44 -7.83 -16.25
C PRO A 73 21.45 -8.97 -16.47
#